data_AF-A0A817Y0M8-F1
#
_entry.id   AF-A0A817Y0M8-F1
#
_cell.length_a   1.000
_cell.length_b   1.000
_cell.length_c   1.000
_cell.angle_alpha   90.00
_cell.angle_beta   90.00
_cell.angle_gamma   90.00
#
_symmetry.space_group_name_H-M   'P 1'
#
loop_
_entity.id
_entity.type
_entity.pdbx_description
1 polymer ?
#
loop_
_entity_poly.entity_id
_entity_poly.type
_entity_poly.pdbx_seq_one_letter_code
_entity_poly.pdbx_strand_id
1 'polypeptide(L)'
;MMKCGMTVIWGLLEESGIDILIGELYKGATHRAVLSVAHFNKSLRAIKLIFTALHILLHNEFVQSLPTTLIDQFEQCMNKMPSNFTNVDDNQQWYAYVLDFLSNAKLKNVFDRWIDESCEKNLKFRFWTFVLLDLITPLIKLYTALRTSNFSARNAAVCDLAELFFSTNHRQYARLTARHLSDLRVCSQQYFDYLSKSFAVSRSNRNFSTIALDQTIEVTINKMGKGHGGITGRCSTDLIDVWSESYAFRSMLSTITSELAGVESASNSIESHIECSSSRMSSDHVDLQIILNKLVDEKLFSLDTDNVTQLFT
;
A
#
# COMPACT_ATOMS: atom_id res chain seq x y z
N MET A 1 -11.26 0.20 6.78
CA MET A 1 -10.26 -0.83 7.18
C MET A 1 -8.82 -0.34 7.03
N MET A 2 -8.38 0.10 5.82
CA MET A 2 -7.02 0.62 5.60
C MET A 2 -6.59 1.71 6.60
N LYS A 3 -7.47 2.69 6.88
CA LYS A 3 -7.16 3.75 7.85
C LYS A 3 -6.84 3.20 9.24
N CYS A 4 -7.64 2.26 9.73
CA CYS A 4 -7.39 1.60 11.01
C CYS A 4 -6.11 0.77 10.96
N GLY A 5 -5.85 0.02 9.89
CA GLY A 5 -4.59 -0.72 9.70
C GLY A 5 -3.37 0.19 9.80
N MET A 6 -3.40 1.37 9.15
CA MET A 6 -2.34 2.37 9.28
C MET A 6 -2.20 2.90 10.70
N THR A 7 -3.31 3.18 11.39
CA THR A 7 -3.26 3.65 12.79
C THR A 7 -2.60 2.60 13.69
N VAL A 8 -2.92 1.32 13.50
CA VAL A 8 -2.29 0.22 14.24
C VAL A 8 -0.79 0.15 13.95
N ILE A 9 -0.41 0.17 12.68
CA ILE A 9 0.99 0.12 12.25
C ILE A 9 1.77 1.29 12.84
N TRP A 10 1.26 2.53 12.72
CA TRP A 10 1.92 3.69 13.30
C TRP A 10 2.05 3.63 14.81
N GLY A 11 1.03 3.13 15.52
CA GLY A 11 1.11 2.92 16.97
C GLY A 11 2.15 1.87 17.37
N LEU A 12 2.32 0.81 16.58
CA LEU A 12 3.39 -0.19 16.82
C LEU A 12 4.79 0.32 16.48
N LEU A 13 4.88 1.29 15.58
CA LEU A 13 6.13 1.92 15.16
C LEU A 13 6.45 3.17 16.00
N GLU A 14 5.64 3.50 17.00
CA GLU A 14 5.95 4.54 17.95
C GLU A 14 7.29 4.20 18.63
N GLU A 15 8.17 5.19 18.75
CA GLU A 15 9.54 5.04 19.31
C GLU A 15 10.53 4.16 18.51
N SER A 16 10.14 3.63 17.35
CA SER A 16 11.06 2.87 16.47
C SER A 16 12.10 3.74 15.74
N GLY A 17 12.04 5.07 15.89
CA GLY A 17 12.84 6.03 15.15
C GLY A 17 12.30 6.36 13.74
N ILE A 18 11.26 5.66 13.27
CA ILE A 18 10.59 5.97 11.99
C ILE A 18 9.93 7.36 12.04
N ASP A 19 9.50 7.82 13.20
CA ASP A 19 8.94 9.16 13.38
C ASP A 19 9.97 10.25 13.01
N ILE A 20 11.25 10.06 13.34
CA ILE A 20 12.37 10.94 12.97
C ILE A 20 12.54 10.93 11.44
N LEU A 21 12.53 9.75 10.84
CA LEU A 21 12.62 9.56 9.39
C LEU A 21 11.49 10.30 8.64
N ILE A 22 10.25 10.12 9.11
CA ILE A 22 9.08 10.82 8.57
C ILE A 22 9.14 12.33 8.81
N GLY A 23 9.83 12.74 9.88
CA GLY A 23 10.15 14.13 10.18
C GLY A 23 10.99 14.81 9.10
N GLU A 24 11.71 14.06 8.26
CA GLU A 24 12.42 14.64 7.12
C GLU A 24 11.52 14.95 5.93
N LEU A 25 10.48 14.13 5.73
CA LEU A 25 9.54 14.30 4.63
C LEU A 25 8.45 15.35 4.94
N TYR A 26 7.98 15.36 6.18
CA TYR A 26 6.89 16.22 6.62
C TYR A 26 7.31 16.98 7.86
N LYS A 27 7.08 18.30 7.86
CA LYS A 27 7.42 19.18 8.99
C LYS A 27 6.15 19.65 9.72
N GLY A 28 6.30 19.98 11.00
CA GLY A 28 5.29 20.66 11.82
C GLY A 28 3.96 19.91 11.92
N ALA A 29 2.84 20.61 11.67
CA ALA A 29 1.50 20.03 11.80
C ALA A 29 1.25 18.87 10.83
N THR A 30 1.87 18.88 9.64
CA THR A 30 1.70 17.80 8.65
C THR A 30 2.31 16.49 9.15
N HIS A 31 3.46 16.55 9.81
CA HIS A 31 4.13 15.39 10.41
C HIS A 31 3.22 14.65 11.39
N ARG A 32 2.68 15.37 12.37
CA ARG A 32 1.73 14.82 13.35
C ARG A 32 0.47 14.27 12.69
N ALA A 33 -0.03 14.94 11.66
CA ALA A 33 -1.22 14.50 10.93
C ALA A 33 -0.96 13.25 10.06
N VAL A 34 0.30 12.98 9.68
CA VAL A 34 0.71 11.74 9.02
C VAL A 34 0.78 10.58 10.01
N LEU A 35 1.45 10.77 11.15
CA LEU A 35 1.58 9.73 12.18
C LEU A 35 0.22 9.34 12.80
N SER A 36 -0.67 10.32 13.01
CA SER A 36 -2.04 10.07 13.49
C SER A 36 -3.01 9.61 12.41
N VAL A 37 -2.57 9.50 11.15
CA VAL A 37 -3.42 9.13 9.99
C VAL A 37 -4.60 10.12 9.78
N ALA A 38 -4.50 11.35 10.28
CA ALA A 38 -5.45 12.40 9.99
C ALA A 38 -5.42 12.78 8.50
N HIS A 39 -4.23 12.76 7.88
CA HIS A 39 -4.04 12.90 6.44
C HIS A 39 -3.81 11.54 5.76
N PHE A 40 -4.90 10.82 5.49
CA PHE A 40 -4.88 9.47 4.91
C PHE A 40 -3.90 9.31 3.72
N ASN A 41 -4.01 10.15 2.68
CA ASN A 41 -3.18 10.03 1.47
C ASN A 41 -1.68 10.25 1.75
N LYS A 42 -1.32 11.23 2.57
CA LYS A 42 0.09 11.48 2.95
C LYS A 42 0.63 10.35 3.82
N SER A 43 -0.20 9.79 4.68
CA SER A 43 0.16 8.65 5.55
C SER A 43 0.41 7.39 4.74
N LEU A 44 -0.48 7.10 3.78
CA LEU A 44 -0.30 5.98 2.87
C LEU A 44 0.94 6.15 2.00
N ARG A 45 1.22 7.38 1.51
CA ARG A 45 2.46 7.68 0.78
C ARG A 45 3.70 7.41 1.63
N ALA A 46 3.73 7.88 2.87
CA ALA A 46 4.84 7.65 3.79
C ALA A 46 5.12 6.14 3.97
N ILE A 47 4.07 5.34 4.19
CA ILE A 47 4.19 3.89 4.30
C ILE A 47 4.69 3.26 3.00
N LYS A 48 4.20 3.69 1.84
CA LYS A 48 4.70 3.19 0.53
C LYS A 48 6.20 3.47 0.35
N LEU A 49 6.67 4.64 0.75
CA LEU A 49 8.09 5.00 0.67
C LEU A 49 8.94 4.15 1.62
N ILE A 50 8.52 3.97 2.87
CA ILE A 50 9.20 3.10 3.84
C ILE A 50 9.22 1.65 3.33
N PHE A 51 8.07 1.14 2.87
CA PHE A 51 7.95 -0.19 2.29
C PHE A 51 8.95 -0.41 1.17
N THR A 52 9.04 0.55 0.24
CA THR A 52 9.94 0.48 -0.90
C THR A 52 11.41 0.52 -0.44
N ALA A 53 11.74 1.43 0.48
CA ALA A 53 13.10 1.55 1.00
C ALA A 53 13.56 0.27 1.71
N LEU A 54 12.73 -0.26 2.61
CA LEU A 54 13.05 -1.50 3.34
C LEU A 54 13.18 -2.70 2.40
N HIS A 55 12.31 -2.81 1.39
CA HIS A 55 12.47 -3.85 0.36
C HIS A 55 13.79 -3.72 -0.40
N ILE A 56 14.16 -2.51 -0.85
CA ILE A 56 15.42 -2.29 -1.56
C ILE A 56 16.60 -2.74 -0.69
N LEU A 57 16.64 -2.33 0.58
CA LEU A 57 17.73 -2.70 1.48
C LEU A 57 17.77 -4.21 1.75
N LEU A 58 16.62 -4.84 2.02
CA LEU A 58 16.53 -6.28 2.25
C LEU A 58 16.94 -7.08 1.01
N HIS A 59 16.47 -6.68 -0.17
CA HIS A 59 16.82 -7.35 -1.42
C HIS A 59 18.29 -7.17 -1.77
N ASN A 60 18.88 -6.00 -1.53
CA ASN A 60 20.31 -5.79 -1.75
C ASN A 60 21.16 -6.74 -0.89
N GLU A 61 20.82 -6.88 0.40
CA GLU A 61 21.51 -7.82 1.29
C GLU A 61 21.28 -9.28 0.89
N PHE A 62 20.06 -9.63 0.47
CA PHE A 62 19.78 -10.97 -0.04
C PHE A 62 20.61 -11.27 -1.29
N VAL A 63 20.66 -10.37 -2.27
CA VAL A 63 21.44 -10.55 -3.50
C VAL A 63 22.93 -10.71 -3.19
N GLN A 64 23.47 -9.95 -2.22
CA GLN A 64 24.86 -10.11 -1.78
C GLN A 64 25.14 -11.47 -1.12
N SER A 65 24.12 -12.10 -0.53
CA SER A 65 24.23 -13.44 0.05
C SER A 65 24.18 -14.58 -0.98
N LEU A 66 23.75 -14.30 -2.22
CA LEU A 66 23.59 -15.32 -3.26
C LEU A 66 24.92 -15.69 -3.92
N PRO A 67 25.06 -16.92 -4.43
CA PRO A 67 26.20 -17.31 -5.26
C PRO A 67 26.28 -16.44 -6.53
N THR A 68 27.50 -16.02 -6.91
CA THR A 68 27.73 -15.17 -8.09
C THR A 68 27.11 -15.76 -9.37
N THR A 69 27.13 -17.08 -9.52
CA THR A 69 26.52 -17.77 -10.67
C THR A 69 25.02 -17.52 -10.81
N LEU A 70 24.29 -17.39 -9.69
CA LEU A 70 22.86 -17.12 -9.70
C LEU A 70 22.58 -15.65 -9.97
N ILE A 71 23.45 -14.76 -9.48
CA ILE A 71 23.39 -13.32 -9.77
C ILE A 71 23.57 -13.09 -11.28
N ASP A 72 24.59 -13.69 -11.89
CA ASP A 72 24.84 -13.58 -13.33
C ASP A 72 23.64 -14.06 -14.17
N GLN A 73 23.00 -15.16 -13.75
CA GLN A 73 21.79 -15.67 -14.42
C GLN A 73 20.62 -14.69 -14.28
N PHE A 74 20.44 -14.10 -13.10
CA PHE A 74 19.38 -13.12 -12.87
C PHE A 74 19.64 -11.84 -13.68
N GLU A 75 20.86 -11.34 -13.73
CA GLU A 75 21.24 -10.18 -14.56
C GLU A 75 21.02 -10.45 -16.04
N GLN A 76 21.33 -11.66 -16.54
CA GLN A 76 21.00 -12.06 -17.91
C GLN A 76 19.49 -12.04 -18.19
N CYS A 77 18.66 -12.39 -17.19
CA CYS A 77 17.21 -12.28 -17.32
C CYS A 77 16.73 -10.83 -17.33
N MET A 78 17.33 -9.97 -16.49
CA MET A 78 17.01 -8.54 -16.43
C MET A 78 17.47 -7.77 -17.66
N ASN A 79 18.59 -8.14 -18.28
CA ASN A 79 19.07 -7.54 -19.53
C ASN A 79 18.14 -7.81 -20.74
N LYS A 80 17.26 -8.81 -20.63
CA LYS A 80 16.20 -9.09 -21.62
C LYS A 80 14.91 -8.31 -21.34
N MET A 81 14.89 -7.47 -20.31
CA MET A 81 13.72 -6.66 -19.97
C MET A 81 13.42 -5.67 -21.11
N PRO A 82 12.17 -5.61 -21.61
CA PRO A 82 11.79 -4.65 -22.65
C PRO A 82 12.08 -3.21 -22.20
N SER A 83 12.67 -2.41 -23.07
CA SER A 83 13.00 -1.00 -22.80
C SER A 83 11.75 -0.11 -22.74
N ASN A 84 10.64 -0.57 -23.32
CA ASN A 84 9.35 0.10 -23.29
C ASN A 84 8.21 -0.92 -23.04
N PHE A 85 7.45 -0.72 -21.97
CA PHE A 85 6.29 -1.54 -21.61
C PHE A 85 5.08 -1.35 -22.56
N THR A 86 5.28 -0.87 -23.78
CA THR A 86 4.22 -0.56 -24.74
C THR A 86 3.66 -1.79 -25.45
N ASN A 87 4.45 -2.86 -25.60
CA ASN A 87 3.97 -4.12 -26.19
C ASN A 87 3.55 -5.11 -25.09
N VAL A 88 2.25 -5.41 -25.02
CA VAL A 88 1.66 -6.27 -23.99
C VAL A 88 2.19 -7.71 -24.09
N ASP A 89 2.37 -8.23 -25.31
CA ASP A 89 2.78 -9.62 -25.52
C ASP A 89 4.24 -9.85 -25.08
N ASP A 90 5.15 -8.93 -25.46
CA ASP A 90 6.56 -8.99 -25.06
C ASP A 90 6.72 -8.89 -23.54
N ASN A 91 5.94 -8.01 -22.90
CA ASN A 91 5.92 -7.86 -21.44
C ASN A 91 5.47 -9.15 -20.75
N GLN A 92 4.41 -9.77 -21.28
CA GLN A 92 3.84 -10.99 -20.70
C GLN A 92 4.80 -12.17 -20.85
N GLN A 93 5.49 -12.28 -22.00
CA GLN A 93 6.51 -13.29 -22.24
C GLN A 93 7.72 -13.11 -21.33
N TRP A 94 8.24 -11.90 -21.20
CA TRP A 94 9.34 -11.61 -20.27
C TRP A 94 8.95 -11.92 -18.83
N TYR A 95 7.75 -11.51 -18.40
CA TYR A 95 7.26 -11.79 -17.06
C TYR A 95 7.13 -13.30 -16.79
N ALA A 96 6.60 -14.07 -17.75
CA ALA A 96 6.51 -15.53 -17.64
C ALA A 96 7.90 -16.17 -17.55
N TYR A 97 8.87 -15.70 -18.34
CA TYR A 97 10.25 -16.17 -18.30
C TYR A 97 10.92 -15.89 -16.94
N VAL A 98 10.73 -14.69 -16.37
CA VAL A 98 11.24 -14.36 -15.03
C VAL A 98 10.58 -15.25 -13.97
N LEU A 99 9.26 -15.45 -14.02
CA LEU A 99 8.56 -16.32 -13.07
C LEU A 99 9.04 -17.77 -13.15
N ASP A 100 9.28 -18.28 -14.36
CA ASP A 100 9.83 -19.61 -14.57
C ASP A 100 11.25 -19.74 -13.99
N PHE A 101 12.13 -18.75 -14.23
CA PHE A 101 13.44 -18.70 -13.60
C PHE A 101 13.36 -18.71 -12.07
N LEU A 102 12.54 -17.83 -11.48
CA LEU A 102 12.37 -17.74 -10.02
C LEU A 102 11.86 -19.07 -9.43
N SER A 103 10.96 -19.75 -10.16
CA SER A 103 10.39 -21.03 -9.75
C SER A 103 11.41 -22.17 -9.86
N ASN A 104 12.13 -22.26 -10.98
CA ASN A 104 13.13 -23.29 -11.25
C ASN A 104 14.34 -23.16 -10.31
N ALA A 105 14.80 -21.94 -10.05
CA ALA A 105 15.84 -21.65 -9.06
C ALA A 105 15.36 -21.86 -7.61
N LYS A 106 14.05 -22.09 -7.39
CA LYS A 106 13.41 -22.16 -6.07
C LYS A 106 13.78 -20.95 -5.21
N LEU A 107 13.94 -19.79 -5.83
CA LEU A 107 14.47 -18.56 -5.23
C LEU A 107 13.62 -18.12 -4.04
N LYS A 108 12.31 -18.32 -4.10
CA LYS A 108 11.41 -18.09 -2.97
C LYS A 108 11.79 -18.92 -1.74
N ASN A 109 12.03 -20.22 -1.89
CA ASN A 109 12.40 -21.09 -0.76
C ASN A 109 13.79 -20.75 -0.22
N VAL A 110 14.70 -20.32 -1.09
CA VAL A 110 16.03 -19.84 -0.69
C VAL A 110 15.91 -18.54 0.11
N PHE A 111 15.08 -17.61 -0.37
CA PHE A 111 14.78 -16.35 0.31
C PHE A 111 14.13 -16.58 1.67
N ASP A 112 13.07 -17.39 1.73
CA ASP A 112 12.36 -17.71 2.98
C ASP A 112 13.32 -18.31 4.02
N ARG A 113 14.17 -19.26 3.61
CA ARG A 113 15.18 -19.84 4.51
C ARG A 113 16.23 -18.82 4.96
N TRP A 114 16.72 -17.98 4.04
CA TRP A 114 17.70 -16.95 4.38
C TRP A 114 17.13 -15.95 5.38
N ILE A 115 15.85 -15.58 5.24
CA ILE A 115 15.13 -14.74 6.20
C ILE A 115 15.10 -15.41 7.56
N ASP A 116 14.67 -16.68 7.64
CA ASP A 116 14.57 -17.42 8.90
C ASP A 116 15.92 -17.49 9.63
N GLU A 117 16.97 -17.92 8.91
CA GLU A 117 18.33 -18.00 9.46
C GLU A 117 18.88 -16.64 9.90
N SER A 118 18.57 -15.58 9.16
CA SER A 118 19.03 -14.22 9.47
C SER A 118 18.29 -13.63 10.68
N CYS A 119 16.99 -13.93 10.81
CA CYS A 119 16.18 -13.54 11.96
C CYS A 119 16.62 -14.22 13.26
N GLU A 120 17.11 -15.46 13.18
CA GLU A 120 17.68 -16.16 14.34
C GLU A 120 19.01 -15.54 14.79
N LYS A 121 19.84 -15.11 13.84
CA LYS A 121 21.19 -14.59 14.11
C LYS A 121 21.22 -13.13 14.55
N ASN A 122 20.28 -12.30 14.07
CA ASN A 122 20.30 -10.86 14.31
C ASN A 122 18.91 -10.33 14.73
N LEU A 123 18.81 -9.85 15.97
CA LEU A 123 17.57 -9.29 16.53
C LEU A 123 17.07 -8.06 15.75
N LYS A 124 17.98 -7.20 15.29
CA LYS A 124 17.66 -6.01 14.51
C LYS A 124 17.15 -6.40 13.12
N PHE A 125 17.79 -7.38 12.48
CA PHE A 125 17.30 -7.96 11.23
C PHE A 125 15.87 -8.49 11.40
N ARG A 126 15.64 -9.27 12.46
CA ARG A 126 14.32 -9.82 12.78
C ARG A 126 13.27 -8.73 12.99
N PHE A 127 13.61 -7.69 13.74
CA PHE A 127 12.72 -6.56 13.97
C PHE A 127 12.30 -5.88 12.66
N TRP A 128 13.26 -5.50 11.83
CA TRP A 128 12.96 -4.79 10.57
C TRP A 128 12.28 -5.67 9.53
N THR A 129 12.55 -6.97 9.55
CA THR A 129 11.84 -7.96 8.74
C THR A 129 10.39 -8.09 9.18
N PHE A 130 10.13 -8.16 10.49
CA PHE A 130 8.77 -8.14 11.04
C PHE A 130 8.01 -6.87 10.66
N VAL A 131 8.65 -5.69 10.79
CA VAL A 131 8.06 -4.42 10.37
C VAL A 131 7.69 -4.46 8.88
N LEU A 132 8.57 -4.96 8.03
CA LEU A 132 8.32 -5.02 6.59
C LEU A 132 7.24 -6.05 6.21
N LEU A 133 7.43 -7.31 6.60
CA LEU A 133 6.66 -8.45 6.12
C LEU A 133 5.35 -8.63 6.87
N ASP A 134 5.31 -8.37 8.18
CA ASP A 134 4.14 -8.66 9.01
C ASP A 134 3.31 -7.42 9.31
N LEU A 135 3.93 -6.23 9.41
CA LEU A 135 3.18 -4.99 9.65
C LEU A 135 2.76 -4.27 8.36
N ILE A 136 3.72 -3.90 7.52
CA ILE A 136 3.46 -3.03 6.37
C ILE A 136 2.88 -3.79 5.17
N THR A 137 3.41 -4.98 4.88
CA THR A 137 3.01 -5.77 3.70
C THR A 137 1.50 -6.07 3.64
N PRO A 138 0.80 -6.48 4.73
CA PRO A 138 -0.66 -6.68 4.71
C PRO A 138 -1.44 -5.45 4.25
N LEU A 139 -1.01 -4.25 4.68
CA LEU A 139 -1.65 -3.01 4.26
C LEU A 139 -1.41 -2.73 2.77
N ILE A 140 -0.18 -2.92 2.28
CA ILE A 140 0.16 -2.73 0.86
C ILE A 140 -0.58 -3.75 0.00
N LYS A 141 -0.67 -5.02 0.41
CA LYS A 141 -1.49 -6.05 -0.24
C LYS A 141 -2.95 -5.63 -0.33
N LEU A 142 -3.54 -5.12 0.77
CA LEU A 142 -4.92 -4.65 0.77
C LEU A 142 -5.11 -3.47 -0.19
N TYR A 143 -4.21 -2.49 -0.15
CA TYR A 143 -4.24 -1.35 -1.08
C TYR A 143 -4.19 -1.83 -2.53
N THR A 144 -3.20 -2.65 -2.89
CA THR A 144 -3.04 -3.21 -4.24
C THR A 144 -4.26 -4.01 -4.68
N ALA A 145 -4.82 -4.86 -3.81
CA ALA A 145 -6.02 -5.63 -4.10
C ALA A 145 -7.24 -4.74 -4.37
N LEU A 146 -7.39 -3.65 -3.62
CA LEU A 146 -8.44 -2.65 -3.84
C LEU A 146 -8.25 -1.89 -5.15
N ARG A 147 -7.01 -1.54 -5.52
CA ARG A 147 -6.67 -0.82 -6.76
C ARG A 147 -6.81 -1.68 -8.02
N THR A 148 -6.65 -2.98 -7.89
CA THR A 148 -6.75 -3.98 -8.98
C THR A 148 -8.10 -4.69 -9.02
N SER A 149 -9.02 -4.38 -8.09
CA SER A 149 -10.29 -5.09 -7.93
C SER A 149 -10.13 -6.61 -7.79
N ASN A 150 -9.07 -7.07 -7.13
CA ASN A 150 -8.84 -8.49 -6.85
C ASN A 150 -9.43 -8.90 -5.49
N PHE A 151 -10.62 -9.51 -5.52
CA PHE A 151 -11.35 -9.89 -4.30
C PHE A 151 -10.64 -10.96 -3.46
N SER A 152 -9.99 -11.92 -4.11
CA SER A 152 -9.25 -13.00 -3.42
C SER A 152 -8.04 -12.42 -2.67
N ALA A 153 -7.22 -11.61 -3.34
CA ALA A 153 -6.09 -10.92 -2.73
C ALA A 153 -6.53 -9.98 -1.61
N ARG A 154 -7.70 -9.33 -1.76
CA ARG A 154 -8.29 -8.52 -0.70
C ARG A 154 -8.59 -9.37 0.52
N ASN A 155 -9.25 -10.51 0.36
CA ASN A 155 -9.62 -11.36 1.50
C ASN A 155 -8.40 -11.94 2.23
N ALA A 156 -7.34 -12.31 1.50
CA ALA A 156 -6.07 -12.71 2.09
C ALA A 156 -5.46 -11.56 2.92
N ALA A 157 -5.33 -10.36 2.34
CA ALA A 157 -4.77 -9.20 3.05
C ALA A 157 -5.61 -8.78 4.27
N VAL A 158 -6.93 -8.94 4.19
CA VAL A 158 -7.85 -8.70 5.30
C VAL A 158 -7.69 -9.75 6.41
N CYS A 159 -7.36 -11.00 6.06
CA CYS A 159 -7.01 -12.03 7.03
C CYS A 159 -5.71 -11.65 7.77
N ASP A 160 -4.66 -11.29 7.04
CA ASP A 160 -3.38 -10.85 7.61
C ASP A 160 -3.57 -9.65 8.57
N LEU A 161 -4.38 -8.66 8.16
CA LEU A 161 -4.70 -7.50 9.03
C LEU A 161 -5.55 -7.88 10.26
N ALA A 162 -6.36 -8.93 10.19
CA ALA A 162 -7.17 -9.37 11.32
C ALA A 162 -6.27 -9.79 12.49
N GLU A 163 -5.19 -10.50 12.20
CA GLU A 163 -4.19 -10.93 13.19
C GLU A 163 -3.54 -9.73 13.88
N LEU A 164 -3.18 -8.69 13.12
CA LEU A 164 -2.69 -7.43 13.68
C LEU A 164 -3.73 -6.73 14.57
N PHE A 165 -5.01 -6.73 14.17
CA PHE A 165 -6.06 -6.14 15.01
C PHE A 165 -6.26 -6.91 16.32
N PHE A 166 -6.10 -8.24 16.29
CA PHE A 166 -6.14 -9.07 17.50
C PHE A 166 -4.96 -8.78 18.41
N SER A 167 -3.73 -8.75 17.88
CA SER A 167 -2.51 -8.54 18.68
C SER A 167 -2.45 -7.15 19.31
N THR A 168 -3.01 -6.14 18.64
CA THR A 168 -2.98 -4.74 19.11
C THR A 168 -4.27 -4.29 19.81
N ASN A 169 -5.10 -5.23 20.26
CA ASN A 169 -6.32 -4.95 21.02
C ASN A 169 -7.38 -4.09 20.30
N HIS A 170 -7.37 -4.05 18.96
CA HIS A 170 -8.41 -3.43 18.13
C HIS A 170 -9.61 -4.37 17.96
N ARG A 171 -10.20 -4.79 19.10
CA ARG A 171 -11.17 -5.90 19.20
C ARG A 171 -12.35 -5.80 18.24
N GLN A 172 -12.87 -4.59 18.01
CA GLN A 172 -14.01 -4.40 17.11
C GLN A 172 -13.65 -4.72 15.67
N TYR A 173 -12.53 -4.18 15.18
CA TYR A 173 -12.05 -4.47 13.85
C TYR A 173 -11.65 -5.93 13.70
N ALA A 174 -10.99 -6.52 14.69
CA ALA A 174 -10.65 -7.93 14.72
C ALA A 174 -11.89 -8.83 14.58
N ARG A 175 -12.92 -8.60 15.42
CA ARG A 175 -14.18 -9.36 15.41
C ARG A 175 -14.96 -9.20 14.12
N LEU A 176 -15.14 -7.96 13.66
CA LEU A 176 -15.90 -7.68 12.43
C LEU A 176 -15.20 -8.30 11.22
N THR A 177 -13.87 -8.25 11.19
CA THR A 177 -13.08 -8.82 10.10
C THR A 177 -13.17 -10.34 10.09
N ALA A 178 -12.94 -10.99 11.23
CA ALA A 178 -13.07 -12.45 11.36
C ALA A 178 -14.49 -12.93 11.03
N ARG A 179 -15.51 -12.21 11.52
CA ARG A 179 -16.91 -12.53 11.21
C ARG A 179 -17.20 -12.40 9.71
N HIS A 180 -16.80 -11.29 9.10
CA HIS A 180 -16.98 -11.07 7.66
C HIS A 180 -16.30 -12.16 6.83
N LEU A 181 -15.06 -12.54 7.15
CA LEU A 181 -14.35 -13.63 6.47
C LEU A 181 -15.05 -14.99 6.66
N SER A 182 -15.60 -15.25 7.85
CA SER A 182 -16.40 -16.45 8.11
C SER A 182 -17.69 -16.45 7.31
N ASP A 183 -18.40 -15.33 7.24
CA ASP A 183 -19.65 -15.19 6.48
C ASP A 183 -19.41 -15.42 4.98
N LEU A 184 -18.27 -14.95 4.45
CA LEU A 184 -17.88 -15.20 3.06
C LEU A 184 -17.61 -16.68 2.73
N ARG A 185 -17.28 -17.52 3.73
CA ARG A 185 -17.05 -18.96 3.53
C ARG A 185 -18.36 -19.76 3.45
N VAL A 186 -19.43 -19.24 4.05
CA VAL A 186 -20.73 -19.93 4.15
C VAL A 186 -21.81 -19.28 3.30
N CYS A 187 -21.54 -18.12 2.70
CA CYS A 187 -22.50 -17.46 1.83
C CYS A 187 -22.75 -18.27 0.55
N SER A 188 -23.91 -18.08 -0.07
CA SER A 188 -24.20 -18.73 -1.34
C SER A 188 -23.24 -18.22 -2.43
N GLN A 189 -22.97 -19.06 -3.43
CA GLN A 189 -22.12 -18.68 -4.56
C GLN A 189 -22.61 -17.39 -5.24
N GLN A 190 -23.94 -17.23 -5.36
CA GLN A 190 -24.54 -16.01 -5.92
C GLN A 190 -24.15 -14.75 -5.14
N TYR A 191 -24.18 -14.79 -3.80
CA TYR A 191 -23.77 -13.67 -2.97
C TYR A 191 -22.25 -13.44 -3.04
N PHE A 192 -21.46 -14.52 -3.06
CA PHE A 192 -20.01 -14.42 -3.21
C PHE A 192 -19.64 -13.72 -4.53
N ASP A 193 -20.24 -14.16 -5.64
CA ASP A 193 -20.02 -13.60 -6.97
C ASP A 193 -20.43 -12.13 -7.03
N TYR A 194 -21.57 -11.79 -6.44
CA TYR A 194 -22.01 -10.40 -6.32
C TYR A 194 -21.00 -9.53 -5.56
N LEU A 195 -20.60 -9.96 -4.37
CA LEU A 195 -19.63 -9.22 -3.54
C LEU A 195 -18.28 -9.08 -4.24
N SER A 196 -17.81 -10.12 -4.92
CA SER A 196 -16.54 -10.11 -5.64
C SER A 196 -16.49 -9.07 -6.77
N LYS A 197 -17.65 -8.70 -7.31
CA LYS A 197 -17.78 -7.68 -8.37
C LYS A 197 -18.11 -6.30 -7.83
N SER A 198 -18.61 -6.19 -6.59
CA SER A 198 -19.15 -4.93 -6.05
C SER A 198 -18.33 -4.32 -4.92
N PHE A 199 -17.22 -4.93 -4.49
CA PHE A 199 -16.45 -4.43 -3.35
C PHE A 199 -15.57 -3.20 -3.66
N ALA A 200 -15.30 -2.92 -4.93
CA ALA A 200 -14.49 -1.79 -5.38
C ALA A 200 -15.16 -1.12 -6.60
N VAL A 201 -14.91 0.19 -6.78
CA VAL A 201 -15.49 1.00 -7.85
C VAL A 201 -14.38 1.54 -8.72
N SER A 202 -14.53 1.40 -10.05
CA SER A 202 -13.69 2.11 -11.00
C SER A 202 -14.37 3.41 -11.45
N ARG A 203 -13.61 4.50 -11.46
CA ARG A 203 -14.07 5.77 -12.06
C ARG A 203 -13.47 6.03 -13.43
N SER A 204 -12.51 5.22 -13.86
CA SER A 204 -11.85 5.32 -15.16
C SER A 204 -11.63 3.93 -15.76
N ASN A 205 -11.33 3.87 -17.06
CA ASN A 205 -11.00 2.61 -17.74
C ASN A 205 -9.55 2.15 -17.49
N ARG A 206 -8.89 2.73 -16.47
CA ARG A 206 -7.48 2.47 -16.21
C ARG A 206 -7.29 1.25 -15.32
N ASN A 207 -6.27 0.47 -15.63
CA ASN A 207 -5.76 -0.52 -14.70
C ASN A 207 -5.26 0.17 -13.42
N PHE A 208 -5.36 -0.51 -12.28
CA PHE A 208 -4.94 0.02 -10.98
C PHE A 208 -5.67 1.29 -10.53
N SER A 209 -6.92 1.51 -10.95
CA SER A 209 -7.68 2.76 -10.70
C SER A 209 -8.83 2.63 -9.70
N THR A 210 -9.17 1.40 -9.30
CA THR A 210 -10.35 1.16 -8.47
C THR A 210 -10.15 1.64 -7.03
N ILE A 211 -11.21 2.06 -6.37
CA ILE A 211 -11.21 2.52 -4.99
C ILE A 211 -12.29 1.79 -4.19
N ALA A 212 -12.12 1.73 -2.87
CA ALA A 212 -13.13 1.17 -2.00
C ALA A 212 -14.43 2.00 -2.05
N LEU A 213 -15.56 1.36 -1.77
CA LEU A 213 -16.88 2.01 -1.80
C LEU A 213 -16.98 3.22 -0.86
N ASP A 214 -16.45 3.11 0.36
CA ASP A 214 -16.41 4.20 1.33
C ASP A 214 -15.59 5.40 0.82
N GLN A 215 -14.43 5.11 0.23
CA GLN A 215 -13.58 6.12 -0.38
C GLN A 215 -14.25 6.76 -1.61
N THR A 216 -15.04 6.00 -2.37
CA THR A 216 -15.81 6.55 -3.50
C THR A 216 -16.76 7.62 -3.01
N ILE A 217 -17.56 7.33 -1.98
CA ILE A 217 -18.51 8.28 -1.39
C ILE A 217 -17.78 9.55 -0.91
N GLU A 218 -16.61 9.40 -0.28
CA GLU A 218 -15.82 10.55 0.18
C GLU A 218 -15.32 11.43 -0.98
N VAL A 219 -14.81 10.81 -2.05
CA VAL A 219 -14.18 11.53 -3.17
C VAL A 219 -15.20 12.09 -4.17
N THR A 220 -16.40 11.52 -4.24
CA THR A 220 -17.49 11.99 -5.11
C THR A 220 -18.51 12.77 -4.31
N ILE A 221 -19.41 12.07 -3.62
CA ILE A 221 -20.62 12.63 -3.01
C ILE A 221 -20.25 13.65 -1.93
N ASN A 222 -19.35 13.32 -1.00
CA ASN A 222 -18.97 14.24 0.07
C ASN A 222 -18.13 15.41 -0.40
N LYS A 223 -17.19 15.19 -1.34
CA LYS A 223 -16.37 16.26 -1.90
C LYS A 223 -17.23 17.32 -2.57
N MET A 224 -18.22 16.90 -3.35
CA MET A 224 -19.11 17.83 -4.06
C MET A 224 -20.10 18.49 -3.09
N GLY A 225 -20.64 17.74 -2.15
CA GLY A 225 -21.62 18.25 -1.20
C GLY A 225 -21.05 19.13 -0.06
N LYS A 226 -19.74 19.03 0.23
CA LYS A 226 -19.00 19.93 1.14
C LYS A 226 -18.24 21.04 0.38
N GLY A 227 -18.44 21.14 -0.93
CA GLY A 227 -17.80 22.15 -1.79
C GLY A 227 -18.30 23.57 -1.53
N HIS A 228 -17.89 24.51 -2.38
CA HIS A 228 -18.34 25.90 -2.29
C HIS A 228 -19.86 25.98 -2.46
N GLY A 229 -20.55 26.46 -1.41
CA GLY A 229 -22.03 26.52 -1.36
C GLY A 229 -22.72 25.26 -0.83
N GLY A 230 -21.96 24.26 -0.36
CA GLY A 230 -22.46 23.01 0.20
C GLY A 230 -22.88 23.05 1.68
N ILE A 231 -23.03 21.87 2.30
CA ILE A 231 -23.28 21.76 3.74
C ILE A 231 -22.05 22.29 4.49
N THR A 232 -22.22 23.41 5.19
CA THR A 232 -21.21 23.97 6.09
C THR A 232 -21.67 23.87 7.54
N GLY A 233 -20.76 24.02 8.49
CA GLY A 233 -21.08 23.99 9.93
C GLY A 233 -22.02 25.11 10.41
N ARG A 234 -22.55 25.95 9.50
CA ARG A 234 -23.51 27.04 9.76
C ARG A 234 -24.90 26.77 9.17
N CYS A 235 -25.14 25.63 8.54
CA CYS A 235 -26.46 25.27 8.03
C CYS A 235 -27.44 25.00 9.18
N SER A 236 -28.69 25.47 9.06
CA SER A 236 -29.77 25.09 9.99
C SER A 236 -30.14 23.61 9.80
N THR A 237 -30.82 23.01 10.78
CA THR A 237 -31.30 21.63 10.69
C THR A 237 -32.17 21.41 9.45
N ASP A 238 -33.12 22.32 9.18
CA ASP A 238 -33.98 22.24 7.99
C ASP A 238 -33.18 22.29 6.68
N LEU A 239 -32.13 23.10 6.64
CA LEU A 239 -31.22 23.14 5.48
C LEU A 239 -30.45 21.83 5.36
N ILE A 240 -29.96 21.27 6.46
CA ILE A 240 -29.25 19.97 6.45
C ILE A 240 -30.16 18.87 5.92
N ASP A 241 -31.44 18.84 6.29
CA ASP A 241 -32.40 17.83 5.82
C ASP A 241 -32.61 17.93 4.30
N VAL A 242 -32.90 19.13 3.78
CA VAL A 242 -33.04 19.38 2.33
C VAL A 242 -31.76 19.04 1.58
N TRP A 243 -30.60 19.39 2.15
CA TRP A 243 -29.31 19.07 1.56
C TRP A 243 -29.02 17.57 1.57
N SER A 244 -29.41 16.86 2.62
CA SER A 244 -29.21 15.41 2.77
C SER A 244 -30.08 14.62 1.79
N GLU A 245 -31.34 15.03 1.60
CA GLU A 245 -32.27 14.39 0.66
C GLU A 245 -31.83 14.55 -0.81
N SER A 246 -31.30 15.73 -1.16
CA SER A 246 -30.88 16.03 -2.53
C SER A 246 -29.39 15.79 -2.79
N TYR A 247 -28.65 15.25 -1.81
CA TYR A 247 -27.19 15.22 -1.78
C TYR A 247 -26.57 14.46 -2.95
N ALA A 248 -27.04 13.24 -3.20
CA ALA A 248 -26.55 12.39 -4.29
C ALA A 248 -26.90 12.97 -5.66
N PHE A 249 -28.12 13.49 -5.82
CA PHE A 249 -28.58 14.10 -7.07
C PHE A 249 -27.79 15.37 -7.41
N ARG A 250 -27.52 16.22 -6.42
CA ARG A 250 -26.68 17.42 -6.60
C ARG A 250 -25.24 17.08 -6.96
N SER A 251 -24.67 16.05 -6.33
CA SER A 251 -23.33 15.56 -6.71
C SER A 251 -23.31 15.12 -8.17
N MET A 252 -24.33 14.37 -8.62
CA MET A 252 -24.47 13.94 -10.01
C MET A 252 -24.57 15.13 -10.98
N LEU A 253 -25.48 16.08 -10.70
CA LEU A 253 -25.64 17.29 -11.52
C LEU A 253 -24.36 18.11 -11.62
N SER A 254 -23.62 18.24 -10.52
CA SER A 254 -22.36 18.98 -10.49
C SER A 254 -21.26 18.28 -11.29
N THR A 255 -21.23 16.95 -11.29
CA THR A 255 -20.32 16.17 -12.16
C THR A 255 -20.66 16.38 -13.63
N ILE A 256 -21.93 16.18 -14.01
CA ILE A 256 -22.40 16.36 -15.41
C ILE A 256 -22.12 17.78 -15.92
N THR A 257 -22.39 18.80 -15.10
CA THR A 257 -22.14 20.19 -15.50
C THR A 257 -20.65 20.49 -15.64
N SER A 258 -19.79 19.92 -14.80
CA SER A 258 -18.33 20.07 -14.92
C SER A 258 -17.79 19.42 -16.20
N GLU A 259 -18.30 18.24 -16.55
CA GLU A 259 -17.98 17.53 -17.79
C GLU A 259 -18.45 18.33 -19.01
N LEU A 260 -19.71 18.78 -19.04
CA LEU A 260 -20.27 19.59 -20.12
C LEU A 260 -19.55 20.93 -20.30
N ALA A 261 -19.11 21.55 -19.21
CA ALA A 261 -18.40 22.82 -19.23
C ALA A 261 -16.90 22.67 -19.57
N GLY A 262 -16.39 21.44 -19.73
CA GLY A 262 -14.98 21.20 -20.04
C GLY A 262 -14.02 21.67 -18.95
N VAL A 263 -14.48 21.72 -17.69
CA VAL A 263 -13.68 22.21 -16.54
C VAL A 263 -12.64 21.16 -16.08
N GLU A 264 -12.68 19.94 -16.62
CA GLU A 264 -11.66 18.93 -16.37
C GLU A 264 -10.32 19.34 -16.99
N SER A 265 -9.38 19.79 -16.16
CA SER A 265 -8.00 20.01 -16.58
C SER A 265 -7.33 18.69 -16.96
N ALA A 266 -6.36 18.70 -17.88
CA ALA A 266 -5.60 17.50 -18.28
C ALA A 266 -4.87 16.79 -17.12
N SER A 267 -4.67 17.49 -15.99
CA SER A 267 -4.12 16.99 -14.71
C SER A 267 -5.17 16.41 -13.74
N ASN A 268 -6.45 16.61 -14.02
CA ASN A 268 -7.62 16.10 -13.30
C ASN A 268 -8.49 15.21 -14.18
N SER A 269 -8.04 14.87 -15.39
CA SER A 269 -8.79 14.00 -16.26
C SER A 269 -9.00 12.64 -15.58
N ILE A 270 -10.14 12.02 -15.85
CA ILE A 270 -10.41 10.60 -15.54
C ILE A 270 -9.24 9.71 -16.03
N GLU A 271 -8.53 10.19 -17.06
CA GLU A 271 -7.33 9.65 -17.64
C GLU A 271 -6.01 10.22 -17.06
N SER A 272 -5.92 10.68 -15.81
CA SER A 272 -4.63 10.98 -15.18
C SER A 272 -4.72 10.71 -13.67
N HIS A 273 -3.88 9.79 -13.17
CA HIS A 273 -3.80 9.52 -11.73
C HIS A 273 -2.68 10.37 -11.15
N ILE A 274 -2.96 11.13 -10.10
CA ILE A 274 -2.00 12.05 -9.49
C ILE A 274 -0.68 11.36 -9.10
N GLU A 275 -0.74 10.07 -8.73
CA GLU A 275 0.45 9.29 -8.37
C GLU A 275 1.35 8.96 -9.56
N CYS A 276 0.81 8.93 -10.77
CA CYS A 276 1.56 8.68 -12.00
C CYS A 276 1.98 9.98 -12.70
N SER A 277 1.76 11.15 -12.07
CA SER A 277 2.24 12.41 -12.62
C SER A 277 3.76 12.49 -12.52
N SER A 278 4.41 13.04 -13.54
CA SER A 278 5.88 13.20 -13.57
C SER A 278 6.39 13.95 -12.33
N SER A 279 5.69 15.02 -11.93
CA SER A 279 6.00 15.77 -10.71
C SER A 279 5.94 14.91 -9.45
N ARG A 280 4.91 14.04 -9.32
CA ARG A 280 4.82 13.12 -8.17
C ARG A 280 5.94 12.09 -8.20
N MET A 281 6.22 11.49 -9.35
CA MET A 281 7.29 10.50 -9.49
C MET A 281 8.64 11.07 -9.10
N SER A 282 8.98 12.28 -9.59
CA SER A 282 10.23 12.95 -9.23
C SER A 282 10.30 13.27 -7.74
N SER A 283 9.21 13.77 -7.15
CA SER A 283 9.17 14.07 -5.70
C SER A 283 9.29 12.81 -4.84
N ASP A 284 8.62 11.72 -5.23
CA ASP A 284 8.68 10.45 -4.51
C ASP A 284 10.08 9.81 -4.63
N HIS A 285 10.74 9.95 -5.78
CA HIS A 285 12.12 9.50 -5.96
C HIS A 285 13.09 10.25 -5.05
N VAL A 286 13.01 11.58 -4.98
CA VAL A 286 13.85 12.39 -4.08
C VAL A 286 13.63 12.00 -2.61
N ASP A 287 12.36 11.88 -2.19
CA ASP A 287 12.03 11.51 -0.82
C ASP A 287 12.48 10.08 -0.47
N LEU A 288 12.40 9.15 -1.44
CA LEU A 288 12.91 7.79 -1.28
C LEU A 288 14.43 7.79 -1.07
N GLN A 289 15.18 8.61 -1.82
CA GLN A 289 16.63 8.71 -1.65
C GLN A 289 16.99 9.27 -0.27
N ILE A 290 16.24 10.25 0.25
CA ILE A 290 16.42 10.77 1.61
C ILE A 290 16.27 9.64 2.63
N ILE A 291 15.22 8.82 2.49
CA ILE A 291 14.99 7.68 3.38
C ILE A 291 16.13 6.66 3.27
N LEU A 292 16.48 6.25 2.05
CA LEU A 292 17.51 5.25 1.82
C LEU A 292 18.85 5.68 2.42
N ASN A 293 19.29 6.91 2.17
CA ASN A 293 20.55 7.42 2.70
C ASN A 293 20.61 7.34 4.23
N LYS A 294 19.48 7.59 4.92
CA LYS A 294 19.41 7.47 6.39
C LYS A 294 19.44 6.02 6.86
N LEU A 295 18.72 5.14 6.18
CA LEU A 295 18.60 3.74 6.60
C LEU A 295 19.82 2.87 6.21
N VAL A 296 20.58 3.27 5.19
CA VAL A 296 21.83 2.59 4.80
C VAL A 296 22.87 2.67 5.92
N ASP A 297 23.05 3.84 6.53
CA ASP A 297 23.98 4.05 7.64
C ASP A 297 23.64 3.17 8.85
N GLU A 298 22.35 2.93 9.05
CA GLU A 298 21.83 2.10 10.12
C GLU A 298 22.00 0.60 9.88
N LYS A 299 22.45 0.14 8.70
CA LYS A 299 22.72 -1.28 8.39
C LYS A 299 21.63 -2.25 8.87
N LEU A 300 20.37 -1.95 8.54
CA LEU A 300 19.19 -2.63 9.12
C LEU A 300 19.20 -4.15 8.95
N PHE A 301 19.64 -4.61 7.78
CA PHE A 301 19.60 -6.01 7.36
C PHE A 301 20.99 -6.64 7.23
N SER A 302 22.06 -5.96 7.66
CA SER A 302 23.39 -6.53 7.62
C SER A 302 23.57 -7.53 8.78
N LEU A 303 24.18 -8.67 8.49
CA LEU A 303 24.54 -9.67 9.50
C LEU A 303 25.86 -9.22 10.15
N ASP A 304 25.81 -8.72 11.38
CA ASP A 304 27.03 -8.35 12.11
C ASP A 304 27.91 -9.60 12.30
N THR A 305 29.11 -9.57 11.75
CA THR A 305 30.11 -10.65 11.88
C THR A 305 30.65 -10.81 13.31
N ASP A 306 30.32 -9.91 14.22
CA ASP A 306 30.95 -9.80 15.54
C ASP A 306 30.36 -10.71 16.62
N ASN A 307 29.24 -11.40 16.36
CA ASN A 307 28.65 -12.36 17.30
C ASN A 307 29.01 -13.83 17.02
N VAL A 308 29.82 -14.13 15.99
CA VAL A 308 30.22 -15.51 15.67
C VAL A 308 31.32 -16.03 16.61
N THR A 309 32.03 -15.14 17.32
CA THR A 309 33.19 -15.51 18.16
C THR A 309 32.88 -15.75 19.64
N GLN A 310 31.62 -15.62 20.09
CA GLN A 310 31.24 -15.91 21.49
C GLN A 310 30.42 -17.20 21.68
N LEU A 311 30.23 -18.00 20.62
CA LEU A 311 29.59 -19.32 20.72
C LEU A 311 30.59 -20.49 20.70
N PHE A 312 31.91 -20.21 20.77
CA PHE A 312 32.97 -21.21 20.90
C PHE A 312 34.00 -20.89 22.01
N THR A 313 33.50 -20.44 23.16
CA THR A 313 34.16 -20.55 24.47
C THR A 313 33.10 -20.82 25.53
#